data_AF-F0YKR7-F1
#
_entry.id   AF-F0YKR7-F1
#
_cell.length_a   1.000
_cell.length_b   1.000
_cell.length_c   1.000
_cell.angle_alpha   90.00
_cell.angle_beta   90.00
_cell.angle_gamma   90.00
#
_symmetry.space_group_name_H-M   'P 1'
#
loop_
_entity.id
_entity.type
_entity.pdbx_description
1 polymer ?
#
loop_
_entity_poly.entity_id
_entity_poly.type
_entity_poly.pdbx_seq_one_letter_code
_entity_poly.pdbx_strand_id
1 'polypeptide(L)'
;LLETSYAAFIARSERRSALTHRLVGVYIGLFTILLGGSFFGTSTHDAKPSLYDGTANSVSIASGRISYVLGLTGPCFPVDSACSASLVAAYLATCEKACVAAGGVLEQDMYAAFSVAGMLSNRGRCHSFDSRADGYCRGEGCVGFICESAGGEIAHWIRSTAVR
;
A
#
# COMPACT_ATOMS: atom_id res chain seq x y z
N LEU A 1 3.23 -2.42 6.20
CA LEU A 1 1.94 -3.00 5.73
C LEU A 1 1.37 -4.03 6.69
N LEU A 2 2.08 -5.12 7.04
CA LEU A 2 1.56 -6.12 8.00
C LEU A 2 1.20 -5.49 9.36
N GLU A 3 2.11 -4.70 9.92
CA GLU A 3 1.91 -4.02 11.20
C GLU A 3 0.76 -3.02 11.15
N THR A 4 0.71 -2.16 10.12
CA THR A 4 -0.37 -1.17 9.95
C THR A 4 -1.73 -1.82 9.72
N SER A 5 -1.78 -2.95 9.00
CA SER A 5 -3.02 -3.71 8.81
C SER A 5 -3.48 -4.35 10.12
N TYR A 6 -2.56 -4.95 10.88
CA TYR A 6 -2.91 -5.52 12.18
C TYR A 6 -3.33 -4.44 13.19
N ALA A 7 -2.65 -3.29 13.20
CA ALA A 7 -3.03 -2.13 14.01
C ALA A 7 -4.43 -1.60 13.68
N ALA A 8 -4.87 -1.69 12.42
CA ALA A 8 -6.24 -1.34 12.02
C ALA A 8 -7.30 -2.26 12.65
N PHE A 9 -7.03 -3.57 12.74
CA PHE A 9 -7.91 -4.50 13.47
C PHE A 9 -7.90 -4.23 14.98
N ILE A 10 -6.74 -3.95 15.57
CA ILE A 10 -6.64 -3.57 16.99
C ILE A 10 -7.43 -2.29 17.27
N ALA A 11 -7.43 -1.32 16.34
CA ALA A 11 -8.22 -0.09 16.47
C ALA A 11 -9.72 -0.36 16.60
N ARG A 12 -10.20 -1.49 16.07
CA ARG A 12 -11.58 -1.98 16.21
C ARG A 12 -11.77 -2.94 17.39
N SER A 13 -10.78 -3.07 18.26
CA SER A 13 -10.76 -4.07 19.35
C SER A 13 -10.88 -5.53 18.84
N GLU A 14 -10.54 -5.79 17.58
CA GLU A 14 -10.56 -7.13 17.00
C GLU A 14 -9.20 -7.82 17.25
N ARG A 15 -9.20 -8.83 18.12
CA ARG A 15 -7.99 -9.62 18.44
C ARG A 15 -7.68 -10.60 17.31
N ARG A 16 -6.40 -10.93 17.13
CA ARG A 16 -5.92 -11.89 16.11
C ARG A 16 -6.68 -13.22 16.13
N SER A 17 -6.97 -13.78 17.31
CA SER A 17 -7.71 -15.04 17.44
C SER A 17 -9.13 -14.99 16.87
N ALA A 18 -9.74 -13.80 16.78
CA ALA A 18 -11.07 -13.59 16.24
C ALA A 18 -11.07 -13.30 14.72
N LEU A 19 -9.90 -13.16 14.10
CA LEU A 19 -9.72 -12.88 12.67
C LEU A 19 -9.57 -14.15 11.84
N THR A 20 -9.06 -15.23 12.42
CA THR A 20 -8.84 -16.49 11.71
C THR A 20 -10.16 -17.03 11.14
N HIS A 21 -10.14 -17.39 9.86
CA HIS A 21 -11.28 -17.84 9.05
C HIS A 21 -12.40 -16.82 8.84
N ARG A 22 -12.14 -15.52 9.06
CA ARG A 22 -13.13 -14.49 8.79
C ARG A 22 -13.14 -14.09 7.32
N LEU A 23 -14.36 -13.95 6.78
CA LEU A 23 -14.60 -13.39 5.46
C LEU A 23 -14.38 -11.87 5.50
N VAL A 24 -13.12 -11.48 5.39
CA VAL A 24 -12.68 -10.08 5.30
C VAL A 24 -11.75 -9.97 4.10
N GLY A 25 -12.07 -9.07 3.17
CA GLY A 25 -11.22 -8.81 2.01
C GLY A 25 -9.93 -8.08 2.40
N VAL A 26 -8.90 -8.18 1.58
CA VAL A 26 -7.62 -7.46 1.68
C VAL A 26 -7.37 -6.74 0.37
N TYR A 27 -7.51 -5.42 0.41
CA TYR A 27 -7.28 -4.54 -0.75
C TYR A 27 -6.04 -3.72 -0.49
N ILE A 28 -5.07 -3.75 -1.41
CA ILE A 28 -3.84 -2.99 -1.23
C ILE A 28 -3.59 -2.04 -2.38
N GLY A 29 -3.47 -0.73 -2.08
CA GLY A 29 -2.98 0.27 -3.01
C GLY A 29 -1.46 0.38 -2.95
N LEU A 30 -0.77 -0.07 -3.99
CA LEU A 30 0.69 0.00 -4.13
C LEU A 30 1.05 0.40 -5.55
N PHE A 31 2.15 1.14 -5.68
CA PHE A 31 2.71 1.45 -6.99
C PHE A 31 3.71 0.35 -7.38
N THR A 32 3.40 -0.41 -8.43
CA THR A 32 4.09 -1.66 -8.82
C THR A 32 5.59 -1.50 -9.00
N ILE A 33 6.02 -0.32 -9.46
CA ILE A 33 7.42 -0.06 -9.77
C ILE A 33 8.29 -0.07 -8.49
N LEU A 34 7.71 0.15 -7.29
CA LEU A 34 8.43 0.09 -6.00
C LEU A 34 8.90 -1.31 -5.60
N LEU A 35 8.37 -2.36 -6.22
CA LEU A 35 8.76 -3.75 -5.93
C LEU A 35 9.52 -4.40 -7.10
N GLY A 36 9.55 -3.73 -8.27
CA GLY A 36 10.10 -4.26 -9.52
C GLY A 36 11.60 -4.01 -9.73
N GLY A 37 12.22 -3.05 -9.03
CA GLY A 37 13.65 -2.75 -9.16
C GLY A 37 14.54 -3.98 -8.89
N SER A 38 14.17 -4.78 -7.88
CA SER A 38 14.87 -6.03 -7.56
C SER A 38 14.52 -7.22 -8.47
N PHE A 39 13.39 -7.17 -9.18
CA PHE A 39 12.94 -8.26 -10.05
C PHE A 39 13.48 -8.13 -11.48
N PHE A 40 13.78 -6.92 -11.95
CA PHE A 40 14.16 -6.65 -13.34
C PHE A 40 15.54 -5.99 -13.53
N GLY A 41 16.26 -5.54 -12.49
CA GLY A 41 17.50 -4.78 -12.74
C GLY A 41 18.59 -4.76 -11.67
N THR A 42 18.32 -5.11 -10.42
CA THR A 42 19.36 -5.13 -9.36
C THR A 42 19.57 -6.51 -8.76
N SER A 43 19.58 -7.55 -9.59
CA SER A 43 20.36 -8.73 -9.23
C SER A 43 21.82 -8.26 -9.22
N THR A 44 22.45 -8.24 -8.05
CA THR A 44 23.90 -8.42 -8.03
C THR A 44 24.15 -9.67 -8.86
N HIS A 45 24.91 -9.55 -9.95
CA HIS A 45 25.11 -10.63 -10.93
C HIS A 45 25.70 -11.94 -10.33
N ASP A 46 25.97 -11.96 -9.02
CA ASP A 46 26.54 -13.07 -8.24
C ASP A 46 25.58 -13.74 -7.23
N ALA A 47 24.36 -13.24 -7.01
CA ALA A 47 23.43 -13.87 -6.07
C ALA A 47 22.71 -15.07 -6.72
N LYS A 48 22.86 -16.26 -6.14
CA LYS A 48 22.10 -17.45 -6.57
C LYS A 48 20.60 -17.22 -6.32
N PRO A 49 19.73 -17.52 -7.30
CA PRO A 49 18.29 -17.38 -7.12
C PRO A 49 17.80 -18.26 -5.96
N SER A 50 16.96 -17.67 -5.12
CA SER A 50 16.34 -18.27 -3.95
C SER A 50 14.88 -18.63 -4.22
N LEU A 51 14.38 -19.66 -3.55
CA LEU A 51 12.96 -20.03 -3.59
C LEU A 51 12.03 -18.89 -3.11
N TYR A 52 12.57 -17.95 -2.34
CA TYR A 52 11.81 -16.83 -1.79
C TYR A 52 11.69 -15.66 -2.76
N ASP A 53 12.52 -15.58 -3.81
CA ASP A 53 12.56 -14.42 -4.72
C ASP A 53 11.19 -14.22 -5.39
N GLY A 54 10.58 -15.31 -5.86
CA GLY A 54 9.24 -15.31 -6.46
C GLY A 54 8.11 -14.87 -5.53
N THR A 55 8.30 -14.99 -4.21
CA THR A 55 7.30 -14.66 -3.19
C THR A 55 7.71 -13.47 -2.32
N ALA A 56 8.77 -12.76 -2.66
CA ALA A 56 9.26 -11.65 -1.85
C ALA A 56 8.58 -10.33 -2.28
N ASN A 57 8.60 -10.03 -3.58
CA ASN A 57 8.46 -8.66 -4.08
C ASN A 57 7.36 -8.50 -5.14
N SER A 58 6.30 -9.30 -5.12
CA SER A 58 5.14 -9.04 -5.98
C SER A 58 4.05 -8.29 -5.23
N VAL A 59 3.36 -7.37 -5.92
CA VAL A 59 2.21 -6.64 -5.36
C VAL A 59 1.10 -7.62 -4.94
N SER A 60 0.88 -8.69 -5.70
CA SER A 60 -0.12 -9.73 -5.37
C SER A 60 0.22 -10.50 -4.10
N ILE A 61 1.52 -10.72 -3.88
CA ILE A 61 2.03 -11.35 -2.66
C ILE A 61 1.82 -10.44 -1.46
N ALA A 62 1.94 -9.11 -1.60
CA ALA A 62 1.70 -8.19 -0.50
C ALA A 62 0.28 -8.36 0.07
N SER A 63 -0.74 -8.44 -0.79
CA SER A 63 -2.13 -8.72 -0.36
C SER A 63 -2.27 -10.12 0.23
N GLY A 64 -1.71 -11.13 -0.43
CA GLY A 64 -1.78 -12.53 0.03
C GLY A 64 -1.11 -12.73 1.40
N ARG A 65 0.02 -12.07 1.67
CA ARG A 65 0.73 -12.16 2.95
C ARG A 65 -0.08 -11.60 4.12
N ILE A 66 -0.78 -10.48 3.92
CA ILE A 66 -1.65 -9.92 4.96
C ILE A 66 -2.80 -10.87 5.24
N SER A 67 -3.46 -11.39 4.20
CA SER A 67 -4.55 -12.37 4.35
C SER A 67 -4.06 -13.64 5.06
N TYR A 68 -2.93 -14.19 4.64
CA TYR A 68 -2.34 -15.40 5.21
C TYR A 68 -1.96 -15.23 6.69
N VAL A 69 -1.24 -14.16 7.04
CA VAL A 69 -0.75 -13.94 8.41
C VAL A 69 -1.90 -13.67 9.39
N LEU A 70 -2.97 -13.01 8.94
CA LEU A 70 -4.14 -12.69 9.75
C LEU A 70 -5.24 -13.75 9.70
N GLY A 71 -5.11 -14.76 8.82
CA GLY A 71 -6.07 -15.85 8.65
C GLY A 71 -7.38 -15.41 7.98
N LEU A 72 -7.35 -14.38 7.15
CA LEU A 72 -8.53 -13.86 6.45
C LEU A 72 -8.81 -14.69 5.19
N THR A 73 -10.09 -14.84 4.86
CA THR A 73 -10.55 -15.70 3.75
C THR A 73 -11.35 -14.95 2.68
N GLY A 74 -11.43 -13.62 2.77
CA GLY A 74 -12.07 -12.80 1.74
C GLY A 74 -11.18 -12.54 0.51
N PRO A 75 -11.66 -11.73 -0.45
CA PRO A 75 -10.90 -11.37 -1.65
C PRO A 75 -9.54 -10.77 -1.33
N CYS A 76 -8.50 -11.09 -2.11
CA CYS A 76 -7.17 -10.48 -2.00
C CYS A 76 -6.87 -9.73 -3.30
N PHE A 77 -6.89 -8.40 -3.26
CA PHE A 77 -6.83 -7.58 -4.48
C PHE A 77 -5.73 -6.50 -4.40
N PRO A 78 -4.61 -6.68 -5.11
CA PRO A 78 -3.66 -5.61 -5.33
C PRO A 78 -4.21 -4.60 -6.34
N VAL A 79 -4.00 -3.32 -6.08
CA VAL A 79 -4.44 -2.21 -6.93
C VAL A 79 -3.24 -1.32 -7.24
N ASP A 80 -3.00 -1.10 -8.53
CA ASP A 80 -2.07 -0.09 -9.01
C ASP A 80 -2.77 0.84 -10.00
N SER A 81 -3.04 2.05 -9.53
CA SER A 81 -3.50 3.18 -10.34
C SER A 81 -2.62 4.41 -10.06
N ALA A 82 -1.30 4.16 -9.91
CA ALA A 82 -0.29 5.15 -9.56
C ALA A 82 -0.66 5.91 -8.26
N CYS A 83 -0.62 7.25 -8.28
CA CYS A 83 -0.88 8.09 -7.10
C CYS A 83 -2.27 7.89 -6.48
N SER A 84 -3.23 7.33 -7.22
CA SER A 84 -4.59 7.07 -6.74
C SER A 84 -4.82 5.65 -6.21
N ALA A 85 -3.80 4.78 -6.22
CA ALA A 85 -3.93 3.37 -5.89
C ALA A 85 -4.61 3.10 -4.54
N SER A 86 -4.27 3.89 -3.51
CA SER A 86 -4.86 3.77 -2.18
C SER A 86 -6.35 4.11 -2.15
N LEU A 87 -6.75 5.13 -2.90
CA LEU A 87 -8.15 5.55 -3.00
C LEU A 87 -8.98 4.57 -3.82
N VAL A 88 -8.42 4.03 -4.91
CA VAL A 88 -9.08 2.99 -5.71
C VAL A 88 -9.22 1.70 -4.90
N ALA A 89 -8.21 1.30 -4.12
CA ALA A 89 -8.33 0.17 -3.20
C ALA A 89 -9.44 0.38 -2.16
N ALA A 90 -9.56 1.60 -1.62
CA ALA A 90 -10.64 1.95 -0.71
C ALA A 90 -12.02 1.86 -1.39
N TYR A 91 -12.13 2.36 -2.62
CA TYR A 91 -13.35 2.33 -3.42
C TYR A 91 -13.80 0.90 -3.73
N LEU A 92 -12.88 0.00 -4.09
CA LEU A 92 -13.23 -1.40 -4.36
C LEU A 92 -13.68 -2.15 -3.09
N ALA A 93 -13.19 -1.73 -1.94
CA ALA A 93 -13.50 -2.32 -0.64
C ALA A 93 -14.88 -1.92 -0.07
N THR A 94 -15.64 -1.02 -0.70
CA THR A 94 -16.86 -0.42 -0.10
C THR A 94 -18.04 -1.37 0.04
N CYS A 95 -18.06 -2.48 -0.70
CA CYS A 95 -19.20 -3.40 -0.73
C CYS A 95 -19.14 -4.51 0.33
N GLU A 96 -18.03 -4.63 1.07
CA GLU A 96 -17.82 -5.71 2.02
C GLU A 96 -17.01 -5.25 3.24
N LYS A 97 -16.83 -6.13 4.22
CA LYS A 97 -15.85 -5.90 5.28
C LYS A 97 -14.47 -6.17 4.71
N ALA A 98 -13.60 -5.16 4.75
CA ALA A 98 -12.29 -5.23 4.12
C ALA A 98 -11.21 -4.52 4.93
N CYS A 99 -10.02 -5.11 4.95
CA CYS A 99 -8.79 -4.46 5.34
C CYS A 99 -8.20 -3.77 4.10
N VAL A 100 -8.12 -2.44 4.13
CA VAL A 100 -7.44 -1.66 3.11
C VAL A 100 -6.07 -1.27 3.64
N ALA A 101 -5.03 -1.59 2.88
CA ALA A 101 -3.67 -1.16 3.19
C ALA A 101 -3.11 -0.37 2.01
N ALA A 102 -2.25 0.59 2.29
CA ALA A 102 -1.52 1.28 1.24
C ALA A 102 -0.13 1.64 1.73
N GLY A 103 0.80 1.76 0.80
CA GLY A 103 2.13 2.23 1.12
C GLY A 103 2.92 2.68 -0.09
N GLY A 104 3.99 3.39 0.18
CA GLY A 104 4.99 3.80 -0.80
C GLY A 104 6.32 4.01 -0.10
N VAL A 105 7.42 3.75 -0.81
CA VAL A 105 8.79 4.03 -0.36
C VAL A 105 9.47 4.96 -1.35
N LEU A 106 10.47 5.70 -0.92
CA LEU A 106 11.26 6.52 -1.84
C LEU A 106 12.39 5.69 -2.46
N GLU A 107 12.38 5.61 -3.78
CA GLU A 107 13.44 4.98 -4.59
C GLU A 107 14.19 6.04 -5.40
N GLN A 108 15.51 5.93 -5.44
CA GLN A 108 16.41 6.92 -6.09
C GLN A 108 16.20 6.98 -7.60
N ASP A 109 16.10 5.84 -8.28
CA ASP A 109 15.95 5.78 -9.74
C ASP A 109 14.64 6.43 -10.20
N MET A 110 13.56 6.23 -9.45
CA MET A 110 12.31 6.95 -9.69
C MET A 110 12.44 8.45 -9.48
N TYR A 111 13.25 8.88 -8.51
CA TYR A 111 13.46 10.30 -8.25
C TYR A 111 14.14 10.96 -9.45
N ALA A 112 15.14 10.32 -10.05
CA ALA A 112 15.78 10.79 -11.27
C ALA A 112 14.80 10.83 -12.45
N ALA A 113 14.03 9.76 -12.68
CA ALA A 113 13.07 9.69 -13.77
C ALA A 113 11.98 10.79 -13.67
N PHE A 114 11.42 11.01 -12.48
CA PHE A 114 10.42 12.06 -12.26
C PHE A 114 11.00 13.48 -12.31
N SER A 115 12.27 13.65 -11.95
CA SER A 115 12.98 14.92 -12.10
C SER A 115 13.16 15.27 -13.59
N VAL A 116 13.61 14.31 -14.41
CA VAL A 116 13.74 14.48 -15.87
C VAL A 116 12.38 14.76 -16.52
N ALA A 117 11.31 14.14 -16.02
CA ALA A 117 9.95 14.39 -16.49
C ALA A 117 9.36 15.75 -16.03
N GLY A 118 10.11 16.56 -15.26
CA GLY A 118 9.65 17.87 -14.78
C GLY A 118 8.55 17.81 -13.73
N MET A 119 8.39 16.67 -13.04
CA MET A 119 7.31 16.47 -12.07
C MET A 119 7.67 16.94 -10.66
N LEU A 120 8.96 17.00 -10.33
CA LEU A 120 9.45 17.26 -8.97
C LEU A 120 9.79 18.74 -8.76
N SER A 121 9.40 19.27 -7.59
CA SER A 121 9.81 20.62 -7.17
C SER A 121 11.30 20.67 -6.86
N ASN A 122 12.00 21.68 -7.39
CA ASN A 122 13.41 21.92 -7.05
C ASN A 122 13.60 22.43 -5.60
N ARG A 123 12.51 22.87 -4.96
CA ARG A 123 12.50 23.36 -3.57
C ARG A 123 12.21 22.26 -2.56
N GLY A 124 11.91 21.04 -3.04
CA GLY A 124 11.56 19.92 -2.18
C GLY A 124 10.28 20.13 -1.37
N ARG A 125 9.34 20.95 -1.85
CA ARG A 125 8.07 21.22 -1.16
C ARG A 125 6.91 21.32 -2.14
N CYS A 126 5.75 20.78 -1.75
CA CYS A 126 4.49 21.02 -2.45
C CYS A 126 3.97 22.42 -2.12
N HIS A 127 3.92 23.30 -3.11
CA HIS A 127 3.33 24.63 -3.00
C HIS A 127 1.89 24.63 -3.52
N SER A 128 1.01 23.85 -2.88
CA SER A 128 -0.37 23.65 -3.33
C SER A 128 -1.13 24.98 -3.46
N PHE A 129 -1.63 25.25 -4.67
CA PHE A 129 -2.40 26.45 -5.02
C PHE A 129 -1.66 27.79 -4.85
N ASP A 130 -0.32 27.76 -4.77
CA ASP A 130 0.53 28.96 -4.61
C ASP A 130 1.24 29.29 -5.94
N SER A 131 1.47 30.57 -6.20
CA SER A 131 2.23 31.07 -7.35
C SER A 131 3.64 30.48 -7.51
N ARG A 132 4.22 29.94 -6.43
CA ARG A 132 5.54 29.31 -6.39
C ARG A 132 5.53 27.84 -6.81
N ALA A 133 4.38 27.27 -7.16
CA ALA A 133 4.25 25.87 -7.56
C ALA A 133 5.09 25.54 -8.80
N ASP A 134 6.04 24.62 -8.64
CA ASP A 134 6.99 24.17 -9.66
C ASP A 134 7.12 22.65 -9.76
N GLY A 135 6.21 21.91 -9.11
CA GLY A 135 6.19 20.45 -9.03
C GLY A 135 5.73 19.96 -7.65
N TYR A 136 5.69 18.64 -7.46
CA TYR A 136 5.40 18.04 -6.15
C TYR A 136 6.67 17.54 -5.46
N CYS A 137 6.61 17.38 -4.14
CA CYS A 137 7.65 16.71 -3.36
C CYS A 137 7.19 15.29 -3.03
N ARG A 138 8.08 14.31 -3.23
CA ARG A 138 7.79 12.90 -2.91
C ARG A 138 7.89 12.69 -1.40
N GLY A 139 7.01 11.85 -0.87
CA GLY A 139 7.11 11.30 0.48
C GLY A 139 6.87 9.80 0.46
N GLU A 140 7.22 9.14 1.56
CA GLU A 140 6.93 7.73 1.77
C GLU A 140 6.02 7.53 2.98
N GLY A 141 5.38 6.38 3.03
CA GLY A 141 4.55 6.04 4.16
C GLY A 141 3.75 4.77 3.95
N CYS A 142 3.11 4.31 5.01
CA CYS A 142 2.11 3.25 4.93
C CYS A 142 0.95 3.51 5.89
N VAL A 143 -0.22 3.01 5.49
CA VAL A 143 -1.47 3.11 6.22
C VAL A 143 -2.21 1.79 6.13
N GLY A 144 -2.95 1.47 7.19
CA GLY A 144 -3.92 0.38 7.22
C GLY A 144 -5.19 0.86 7.87
N PHE A 145 -6.34 0.48 7.32
CA PHE A 145 -7.65 0.81 7.85
C PHE A 145 -8.67 -0.26 7.49
N ILE A 146 -9.77 -0.29 8.24
CA ILE A 146 -10.88 -1.21 8.00
C ILE A 146 -12.03 -0.42 7.38
N CYS A 147 -12.56 -0.95 6.28
CA CYS A 147 -13.82 -0.56 5.65
C CYS A 147 -14.89 -1.59 5.99
N GLU A 148 -16.10 -1.11 6.26
CA GLU A 148 -17.29 -1.94 6.31
C GLU A 148 -18.50 -1.14 5.82
N SER A 149 -19.38 -1.81 5.09
CA SER A 149 -20.69 -1.26 4.76
C SER A 149 -21.64 -1.56 5.91
N ALA A 150 -22.01 -0.53 6.69
CA ALA A 150 -22.99 -0.65 7.76
C ALA A 150 -24.23 0.17 7.37
N GLY A 151 -25.27 -0.50 6.88
CA GLY A 151 -26.56 0.15 6.61
C GLY A 151 -26.56 1.21 5.50
N GLY A 152 -25.60 1.17 4.57
CA GLY A 152 -25.46 2.15 3.48
C GLY A 152 -24.50 3.31 3.79
N GLU A 153 -23.98 3.42 5.01
CA GLU A 153 -22.87 4.30 5.34
C GLU A 153 -21.53 3.55 5.29
N ILE A 154 -20.53 4.18 4.67
CA ILE A 154 -19.16 3.67 4.63
C ILE A 154 -18.41 4.28 5.81
N ALA A 155 -18.13 3.46 6.82
CA ALA A 155 -17.30 3.87 7.95
C ALA A 155 -15.83 3.50 7.72
N HIS A 156 -14.92 4.48 7.84
CA HIS A 156 -13.48 4.27 7.73
C HIS A 156 -12.81 4.49 9.09
N TRP A 157 -12.01 3.52 9.55
CA TRP A 157 -11.28 3.60 10.82
C TRP A 157 -9.77 3.61 10.59
N ILE A 158 -9.16 4.79 10.60
CA ILE A 158 -7.71 4.99 10.41
C ILE A 158 -7.09 5.34 11.77
N ARG A 159 -6.29 4.45 12.35
CA ARG A 159 -5.59 4.70 13.63
C ARG A 159 -4.07 4.71 13.52
N SER A 160 -3.51 4.22 12.41
CA SER A 160 -2.06 4.22 12.18
C SER A 160 -1.74 4.59 10.74
N THR A 161 -1.14 5.77 10.58
CA THR A 161 -0.40 6.20 9.40
C THR A 161 1.04 6.39 9.83
N ALA A 162 1.99 5.77 9.14
CA ALA A 162 3.40 6.11 9.26
C ALA A 162 3.79 6.85 7.99
N VAL A 163 4.31 8.06 8.12
CA VAL A 163 4.88 8.86 7.02
C VAL A 163 6.29 9.24 7.46
N ARG A 164 7.27 9.08 6.58
CA ARG A 164 8.64 9.55 6.80
C ARG A 164 9.04 10.54 5.71
#